data_AF-A0A2E9ZJA9-F1
#
_entry.id   AF-A0A2E9ZJA9-F1
#
_cell.length_a   1.000
_cell.length_b   1.000
_cell.length_c   1.000
_cell.angle_alpha   90.00
_cell.angle_beta   90.00
_cell.angle_gamma   90.00
#
_symmetry.space_group_name_H-M   'P 1'
#
loop_
_entity.id
_entity.type
_entity.pdbx_description
1 polymer ?
#
loop_
_entity_poly.entity_id
_entity_poly.type
_entity_poly.pdbx_seq_one_letter_code
_entity_poly.pdbx_strand_id
1 'polypeptide(L)'
;MPDWLSLTEEPALEPELPIIDPHHHLWDRPNNRYMLEDLIEDTRAHNVRQTVFVECTSMYRADGPEELRVVGETEFVQGVAAKSASGGYGETRVATGIVGSANLRLGDRVAAVLEAQIAASPQRFRGIRHRAAWADRTVVPNQRADAPEHILLDPDFRKGYAHLRTYGLSFEGWLYHTHIDDLTDLAKAFPDTTIIFNHLGGPIGVGSYAGRRDEVFAAWKPAVAELAQCPNVVAKVGGIQMVVNGYRWHELERPPTSDELLQANQDWYNYTIDQFGPDRCMFESNFPVDKLSCSYTVLWNQFKKLTRGFSADERAAMFHDTAMRVYRLPRV
;
A
#
# COMPACT_ATOMS: atom_id res chain seq x y z
N MET A 1 30.21 -7.43 -0.89
CA MET A 1 29.98 -6.18 -1.64
C MET A 1 29.25 -5.22 -0.72
N PRO A 2 29.47 -3.90 -0.77
CA PRO A 2 28.62 -2.97 -0.05
C PRO A 2 27.16 -3.22 -0.43
N ASP A 3 26.24 -3.01 0.52
CA ASP A 3 24.81 -3.00 0.24
C ASP A 3 24.56 -1.98 -0.87
N TRP A 4 23.93 -2.39 -1.97
CA TRP A 4 23.71 -1.52 -3.14
C TRP A 4 23.00 -0.23 -2.74
N LEU A 5 22.07 -0.31 -1.77
CA LEU A 5 21.35 0.86 -1.24
C LEU A 5 22.25 1.89 -0.56
N SER A 6 23.38 1.47 0.02
CA SER A 6 24.35 2.37 0.67
C SER A 6 25.19 3.19 -0.31
N LEU A 7 25.11 2.91 -1.62
CA LEU A 7 25.82 3.68 -2.65
C LEU A 7 25.17 5.03 -2.95
N THR A 8 24.02 5.35 -2.36
CA THR A 8 23.36 6.66 -2.46
C THR A 8 22.71 7.01 -1.13
N GLU A 9 23.40 7.85 -0.36
CA GLU A 9 22.94 8.36 0.93
C GLU A 9 22.55 9.83 0.82
N GLU A 10 21.41 10.18 1.40
CA GLU A 10 20.94 11.55 1.53
C GLU A 10 20.58 11.83 2.99
N PRO A 11 20.87 13.03 3.53
CA PRO A 11 20.28 13.43 4.80
C PRO A 11 18.76 13.53 4.65
N ALA A 12 18.03 13.15 5.70
CA ALA A 12 16.60 13.37 5.76
C ALA A 12 16.28 14.86 5.69
N LEU A 13 15.44 15.26 4.73
CA LEU A 13 14.85 16.59 4.66
C LEU A 13 13.74 16.71 5.70
N GLU A 14 13.60 17.89 6.33
CA GLU A 14 12.56 18.20 7.34
C GLU A 14 12.31 17.02 8.31
N PRO A 15 13.35 16.52 8.99
CA PRO A 15 13.28 15.27 9.76
C PRO A 15 12.23 15.32 10.87
N GLU A 16 11.84 16.51 11.32
CA GLU A 16 10.80 16.76 12.33
C GLU A 16 9.36 16.61 11.83
N LEU A 17 9.10 16.66 10.51
CA LEU A 17 7.75 16.54 9.95
C LEU A 17 7.14 15.18 10.35
N PRO A 18 6.02 15.14 11.09
CA PRO A 18 5.39 13.89 11.49
C PRO A 18 4.87 13.11 10.29
N ILE A 19 5.16 11.81 10.27
CA ILE A 19 4.76 10.88 9.21
C ILE A 19 3.97 9.71 9.78
N ILE A 20 2.88 9.35 9.13
CA ILE A 20 2.29 8.02 9.22
C ILE A 20 2.55 7.32 7.90
N ASP A 21 3.20 6.16 7.95
CA ASP A 21 3.40 5.31 6.77
C ASP A 21 2.26 4.29 6.68
N PRO A 22 1.25 4.51 5.81
CA PRO A 22 0.05 3.70 5.75
C PRO A 22 0.26 2.37 5.02
N HIS A 23 1.50 2.04 4.62
CA HIS A 23 1.75 0.79 3.91
C HIS A 23 3.19 0.29 4.08
N HIS A 24 3.31 -0.77 4.85
CA HIS A 24 4.48 -1.63 4.85
C HIS A 24 4.07 -3.10 4.94
N HIS A 25 5.03 -3.97 4.69
CA HIS A 25 4.92 -5.40 4.85
C HIS A 25 5.94 -5.90 5.87
N LEU A 26 5.65 -7.05 6.46
CA LEU A 26 6.53 -7.77 7.38
C LEU A 26 6.49 -9.24 7.01
N TRP A 27 7.65 -9.81 6.71
CA TRP A 27 7.74 -11.22 6.37
C TRP A 27 9.07 -11.82 6.79
N ASP A 28 9.02 -13.13 7.03
CA ASP A 28 10.21 -13.94 7.28
C ASP A 28 10.21 -15.08 6.26
N ARG A 29 10.89 -14.84 5.14
CA ARG A 29 11.02 -15.80 4.05
C ARG A 29 12.49 -16.19 3.89
N PRO A 30 12.80 -17.42 3.47
CA PRO A 30 14.18 -17.81 3.19
C PRO A 30 14.85 -16.82 2.23
N ASN A 31 15.98 -16.26 2.64
CA ASN A 31 16.78 -15.28 1.89
C ASN A 31 16.08 -13.93 1.57
N ASN A 32 14.93 -13.66 2.18
CA ASN A 32 14.22 -12.38 2.03
C ASN A 32 13.43 -12.13 3.32
N ARG A 33 14.12 -11.71 4.39
CA ARG A 33 13.52 -11.35 5.67
C ARG A 33 13.39 -9.82 5.76
N TYR A 34 12.24 -9.36 6.23
CA TYR A 34 12.00 -7.97 6.58
C TYR A 34 11.03 -7.90 7.76
N MET A 35 11.56 -7.58 8.93
CA MET A 35 10.87 -7.63 10.20
C MET A 35 10.97 -6.30 10.93
N LEU A 36 10.47 -6.25 12.17
CA LEU A 36 10.45 -5.03 12.99
C LEU A 36 11.80 -4.31 13.00
N GLU A 37 12.89 -5.03 13.23
CA GLU A 37 14.22 -4.45 13.33
C GLU A 37 14.65 -3.77 12.02
N ASP A 38 14.31 -4.37 10.88
CA ASP A 38 14.63 -3.84 9.55
C ASP A 38 13.82 -2.57 9.23
N LEU A 39 12.53 -2.56 9.60
CA LEU A 39 11.67 -1.38 9.43
C LEU A 39 12.12 -0.22 10.33
N ILE A 40 12.48 -0.50 11.58
CA ILE A 40 12.98 0.54 12.50
C ILE A 40 14.28 1.14 11.98
N GLU A 41 15.18 0.30 11.45
CA GLU A 41 16.43 0.78 10.83
C GLU A 41 16.16 1.66 9.61
N ASP A 42 15.26 1.24 8.71
CA ASP A 42 14.92 2.02 7.51
C ASP A 42 14.23 3.36 7.84
N THR A 43 13.38 3.38 8.87
CA THR A 43 12.59 4.57 9.23
C THR A 43 13.36 5.60 10.06
N ARG A 44 14.52 5.25 10.62
CA ARG A 44 15.22 6.04 11.66
C ARG A 44 15.53 7.50 11.31
N ALA A 45 15.70 7.82 10.03
CA ALA A 45 16.11 9.15 9.58
C ALA A 45 14.94 10.16 9.54
N HIS A 46 13.70 9.66 9.44
CA HIS A 46 12.51 10.48 9.36
C HIS A 46 11.63 10.28 10.61
N ASN A 47 10.84 11.30 10.95
CA ASN A 47 9.90 11.24 12.07
C ASN A 47 8.63 10.42 11.75
N VAL A 48 8.81 9.12 11.49
CA VAL A 48 7.73 8.15 11.33
C VAL A 48 7.14 7.83 12.69
N ARG A 49 5.93 8.32 12.97
CA ARG A 49 5.25 8.14 14.25
C ARG A 49 4.49 6.83 14.30
N GLN A 50 3.82 6.48 13.21
CA GLN A 50 2.97 5.29 13.14
C GLN A 50 3.09 4.63 11.78
N THR A 51 2.83 3.33 11.73
CA THR A 51 2.69 2.61 10.46
C THR A 51 1.43 1.75 10.41
N VAL A 52 1.00 1.41 9.19
CA VAL A 52 -0.07 0.44 8.91
C VAL A 52 0.51 -0.73 8.12
N PHE A 53 0.28 -1.95 8.63
CA PHE A 53 0.66 -3.18 7.95
C PHE A 53 -0.42 -3.56 6.94
N VAL A 54 0.00 -4.05 5.77
CA VAL A 54 -0.90 -4.60 4.75
C VAL A 54 -0.52 -6.05 4.43
N GLU A 55 -1.51 -6.94 4.31
CA GLU A 55 -1.31 -8.39 4.07
C GLU A 55 -0.28 -8.68 2.98
N CYS A 56 0.51 -9.72 3.17
CA CYS A 56 1.53 -10.11 2.19
C CYS A 56 1.69 -11.63 2.09
N THR A 57 0.71 -12.39 2.57
CA THR A 57 0.76 -13.86 2.60
C THR A 57 1.92 -14.37 3.47
N SER A 58 2.05 -13.81 4.68
CA SER A 58 3.08 -14.15 5.67
C SER A 58 2.46 -14.85 6.88
N MET A 59 3.13 -15.87 7.42
CA MET A 59 2.74 -16.52 8.68
C MET A 59 1.28 -17.02 8.75
N TYR A 60 0.71 -17.47 7.63
CA TYR A 60 -0.59 -18.13 7.65
C TYR A 60 -0.53 -19.38 8.54
N ARG A 61 -1.63 -19.69 9.23
CA ARG A 61 -1.71 -20.91 10.06
C ARG A 61 -1.46 -22.13 9.18
N ALA A 62 -0.70 -23.09 9.71
CA ALA A 62 -0.35 -24.32 8.99
C ALA A 62 -1.55 -25.29 8.88
N ASP A 63 -2.45 -25.23 9.86
CA ASP A 63 -3.57 -26.12 10.06
C ASP A 63 -4.92 -25.37 10.17
N GLY A 64 -6.00 -26.13 10.32
CA GLY A 64 -7.37 -25.60 10.35
C GLY A 64 -8.00 -25.37 8.96
N PRO A 65 -9.26 -24.88 8.94
CA PRO A 65 -10.01 -24.58 7.72
C PRO A 65 -9.25 -23.60 6.82
N GLU A 66 -9.23 -23.86 5.51
CA GLU A 66 -8.42 -23.12 4.54
C GLU A 66 -8.70 -21.60 4.58
N GLU A 67 -9.97 -21.21 4.64
CA GLU A 67 -10.40 -19.82 4.67
C GLU A 67 -9.97 -19.05 5.93
N LEU A 68 -9.65 -19.76 7.02
CA LEU A 68 -9.24 -19.18 8.30
C LEU A 68 -7.73 -19.14 8.51
N ARG A 69 -6.94 -19.74 7.60
CA ARG A 69 -5.47 -19.74 7.74
C ARG A 69 -4.86 -18.35 7.62
N VAL A 70 -5.50 -17.47 6.86
CA VAL A 70 -5.12 -16.05 6.68
C VAL A 70 -5.09 -15.26 8.00
N VAL A 71 -5.79 -15.73 9.03
CA VAL A 71 -5.83 -15.08 10.35
C VAL A 71 -4.47 -15.15 11.05
N GLY A 72 -3.65 -16.16 10.73
CA GLY A 72 -2.29 -16.29 11.29
C GLY A 72 -1.40 -15.08 10.99
N GLU A 73 -1.59 -14.43 9.83
CA GLU A 73 -0.83 -13.21 9.50
C GLU A 73 -1.19 -12.06 10.45
N THR A 74 -2.47 -11.89 10.76
CA THR A 74 -2.92 -10.86 11.70
C THR A 74 -2.43 -11.13 13.12
N GLU A 75 -2.43 -12.39 13.57
CA GLU A 75 -1.88 -12.78 14.88
C GLU A 75 -0.37 -12.50 14.96
N PHE A 76 0.36 -12.85 13.92
CA PHE A 76 1.78 -12.56 13.79
C PHE A 76 2.07 -11.05 13.87
N VAL A 77 1.36 -10.24 13.08
CA VAL A 77 1.56 -8.78 13.07
C VAL A 77 1.12 -8.15 14.38
N GLN A 78 0.06 -8.65 15.01
CA GLN A 78 -0.34 -8.24 16.36
C GLN A 78 0.79 -8.45 17.37
N GLY A 79 1.52 -9.57 17.28
CA GLY A 79 2.71 -9.83 18.09
C GLY A 79 3.84 -8.83 17.83
N VAL A 80 4.12 -8.52 16.56
CA VAL A 80 5.12 -7.50 16.19
C VAL A 80 4.71 -6.10 16.69
N ALA A 81 3.45 -5.73 16.54
CA ALA A 81 2.92 -4.46 17.02
C ALA A 81 3.04 -4.34 18.55
N ALA A 82 2.85 -5.43 19.29
CA ALA A 82 3.07 -5.46 20.73
C ALA A 82 4.56 -5.25 21.10
N LYS A 83 5.50 -5.86 20.35
CA LYS A 83 6.94 -5.61 20.53
C LYS A 83 7.27 -4.12 20.34
N SER A 84 6.79 -3.49 19.26
CA SER A 84 6.99 -2.06 19.00
C SER A 84 6.35 -1.17 20.08
N ALA A 85 5.14 -1.52 20.55
CA ALA A 85 4.43 -0.76 21.58
C ALA A 85 5.16 -0.73 22.94
N SER A 86 6.06 -1.69 23.21
CA SER A 86 6.89 -1.69 24.44
C SER A 86 7.79 -0.45 24.57
N GLY A 87 8.08 0.25 23.46
CA GLY A 87 9.03 1.36 23.42
C GLY A 87 10.50 0.92 23.38
N GLY A 88 10.80 -0.37 23.52
CA GLY A 88 12.18 -0.90 23.44
C GLY A 88 12.80 -0.85 22.04
N TYR A 89 12.00 -0.53 21.01
CA TYR A 89 12.41 -0.46 19.61
C TYR A 89 12.39 0.98 19.05
N GLY A 90 12.31 1.99 19.92
CA GLY A 90 12.22 3.40 19.54
C GLY A 90 10.81 3.99 19.63
N GLU A 91 10.66 5.23 19.16
CA GLU A 91 9.41 5.99 19.28
C GLU A 91 8.35 5.57 18.25
N THR A 92 8.77 5.04 17.09
CA THR A 92 7.87 4.59 16.02
C THR A 92 6.93 3.49 16.51
N ARG A 93 5.62 3.71 16.35
CA ARG A 93 4.58 2.71 16.66
C ARG A 93 4.20 1.93 15.40
N VAL A 94 4.79 0.76 15.25
CA VAL A 94 4.61 -0.11 14.08
C VAL A 94 3.26 -0.83 14.14
N ALA A 95 2.59 -0.91 12.98
CA ALA A 95 1.33 -1.60 12.78
C ALA A 95 0.25 -1.17 13.81
N THR A 96 0.01 0.14 13.90
CA THR A 96 -1.14 0.68 14.66
C THR A 96 -2.46 0.48 13.93
N GLY A 97 -2.39 0.26 12.61
CA GLY A 97 -3.44 -0.37 11.81
C GLY A 97 -2.92 -1.66 11.15
N ILE A 98 -3.81 -2.63 10.98
CA ILE A 98 -3.56 -3.90 10.30
C ILE A 98 -4.66 -4.07 9.24
N VAL A 99 -4.23 -4.28 8.00
CA VAL A 99 -5.07 -4.74 6.91
C VAL A 99 -4.72 -6.19 6.60
N GLY A 100 -5.66 -7.10 6.86
CA GLY A 100 -5.48 -8.53 6.63
C GLY A 100 -6.00 -8.99 5.26
N SER A 101 -5.91 -10.29 5.01
CA SER A 101 -6.49 -10.93 3.83
C SER A 101 -7.81 -11.64 4.16
N ALA A 102 -8.74 -11.67 3.21
CA ALA A 102 -9.88 -12.57 3.20
C ALA A 102 -10.29 -12.85 1.75
N ASN A 103 -10.65 -14.10 1.44
CA ASN A 103 -11.22 -14.43 0.14
C ASN A 103 -12.68 -13.96 0.08
N LEU A 104 -12.89 -12.76 -0.46
CA LEU A 104 -14.23 -12.17 -0.59
C LEU A 104 -15.16 -12.96 -1.54
N ARG A 105 -14.63 -13.86 -2.39
CA ARG A 105 -15.47 -14.75 -3.24
C ARG A 105 -16.15 -15.87 -2.45
N LEU A 106 -15.92 -15.97 -1.14
CA LEU A 106 -16.71 -16.83 -0.26
C LEU A 106 -18.16 -16.33 -0.10
N GLY A 107 -18.50 -15.14 -0.60
CA GLY A 107 -19.82 -14.53 -0.39
C GLY A 107 -20.11 -14.37 1.10
N ASP A 108 -21.29 -14.77 1.55
CA ASP A 108 -21.69 -14.65 2.97
C ASP A 108 -20.79 -15.42 3.93
N ARG A 109 -20.15 -16.50 3.48
CA ARG A 109 -19.25 -17.28 4.33
C ARG A 109 -18.01 -16.49 4.76
N VAL A 110 -17.70 -15.37 4.10
CA VAL A 110 -16.56 -14.54 4.49
C VAL A 110 -16.73 -13.92 5.88
N ALA A 111 -17.97 -13.75 6.37
CA ALA A 111 -18.26 -13.15 7.66
C ALA A 111 -17.45 -13.80 8.80
N ALA A 112 -17.38 -15.13 8.84
CA ALA A 112 -16.60 -15.85 9.85
C ALA A 112 -15.09 -15.57 9.78
N VAL A 113 -14.56 -15.31 8.58
CA VAL A 113 -13.16 -14.92 8.39
C VAL A 113 -12.95 -13.50 8.91
N LEU A 114 -13.85 -12.56 8.59
CA LEU A 114 -13.78 -11.17 9.05
C LEU A 114 -13.86 -11.08 10.58
N GLU A 115 -14.79 -11.81 11.20
CA GLU A 115 -14.93 -11.91 12.65
C GLU A 115 -13.64 -12.46 13.29
N ALA A 116 -13.06 -13.52 12.71
CA ALA A 116 -11.81 -14.10 13.22
C ALA A 116 -10.62 -13.14 13.08
N GLN A 117 -10.53 -12.39 11.98
CA GLN A 117 -9.50 -11.37 11.78
C GLN A 117 -9.61 -10.26 12.82
N ILE A 118 -10.83 -9.75 13.06
CA ILE A 118 -11.09 -8.74 14.09
C ILE A 118 -10.74 -9.28 15.48
N ALA A 119 -11.13 -10.51 15.79
CA ALA A 119 -10.82 -11.13 17.08
C ALA A 119 -9.32 -11.32 17.31
N ALA A 120 -8.54 -11.57 16.25
CA ALA A 120 -7.09 -11.70 16.33
C ALA A 120 -6.38 -10.36 16.64
N SER A 121 -6.97 -9.22 16.27
CA SER A 121 -6.43 -7.89 16.59
C SER A 121 -7.53 -6.83 16.77
N PRO A 122 -8.29 -6.87 17.87
CA PRO A 122 -9.51 -6.07 18.01
C PRO A 122 -9.25 -4.56 18.04
N GLN A 123 -8.06 -4.15 18.47
CA GLN A 123 -7.70 -2.74 18.56
C GLN A 123 -7.06 -2.19 17.28
N ARG A 124 -6.50 -3.04 16.42
CA ARG A 124 -5.67 -2.62 15.27
C ARG A 124 -6.19 -3.10 13.93
N PHE A 125 -7.11 -4.05 13.86
CA PHE A 125 -7.67 -4.50 12.59
C PHE A 125 -8.54 -3.40 11.97
N ARG A 126 -8.28 -3.03 10.71
CA ARG A 126 -8.90 -1.88 10.04
C ARG A 126 -9.47 -2.14 8.67
N GLY A 127 -8.99 -3.16 7.97
CA GLY A 127 -9.42 -3.41 6.60
C GLY A 127 -9.00 -4.76 6.05
N ILE A 128 -9.42 -4.99 4.82
CA ILE A 128 -9.11 -6.19 4.04
C ILE A 128 -8.47 -5.80 2.72
N ARG A 129 -7.46 -6.57 2.31
CA ARG A 129 -6.98 -6.62 0.93
C ARG A 129 -7.29 -7.99 0.34
N HIS A 130 -7.98 -7.98 -0.80
CA HIS A 130 -8.08 -9.14 -1.69
C HIS A 130 -7.50 -8.70 -3.03
N ARG A 131 -6.25 -9.13 -3.30
CA ARG A 131 -5.47 -8.66 -4.43
C ARG A 131 -6.23 -8.83 -5.75
N ALA A 132 -6.40 -7.73 -6.47
CA ALA A 132 -7.04 -7.65 -7.80
C ALA A 132 -6.02 -7.26 -8.89
N ALA A 133 -4.73 -7.31 -8.58
CA ALA A 133 -3.64 -7.02 -9.51
C ALA A 133 -3.49 -8.16 -10.52
N TRP A 134 -4.30 -8.12 -11.59
CA TRP A 134 -4.24 -9.03 -12.73
C TRP A 134 -3.51 -8.40 -13.90
N ALA A 135 -2.57 -9.14 -14.49
CA ALA A 135 -1.93 -8.79 -15.76
C ALA A 135 -1.54 -10.07 -16.49
N ASP A 136 -1.21 -9.93 -17.79
CA ASP A 136 -0.76 -11.06 -18.59
C ASP A 136 0.60 -11.62 -18.11
N ARG A 137 0.94 -12.82 -18.60
CA ARG A 137 2.11 -13.58 -18.13
C ARG A 137 3.46 -12.95 -18.50
N THR A 138 3.49 -11.96 -19.40
CA THR A 138 4.72 -11.19 -19.67
C THR A 138 4.99 -10.17 -18.57
N VAL A 139 3.97 -9.75 -17.82
CA VAL A 139 4.07 -8.84 -16.66
C VAL A 139 4.19 -9.64 -15.37
N VAL A 140 3.34 -10.66 -15.20
CA VAL A 140 3.32 -11.54 -14.02
C VAL A 140 3.57 -12.99 -14.46
N PRO A 141 4.84 -13.45 -14.55
CA PRO A 141 5.18 -14.77 -15.10
C PRO A 141 4.49 -15.95 -14.40
N ASN A 142 4.26 -15.81 -13.09
CA ASN A 142 3.64 -16.83 -12.24
C ASN A 142 2.10 -16.67 -12.14
N GLN A 143 1.48 -15.85 -12.99
CA GLN A 143 0.03 -15.70 -13.02
C GLN A 143 -0.63 -17.05 -13.34
N ARG A 144 -1.60 -17.44 -12.51
CA ARG A 144 -2.38 -18.66 -12.74
C ARG A 144 -3.29 -18.48 -13.95
N ALA A 145 -3.47 -19.53 -14.74
CA ALA A 145 -4.28 -19.48 -15.95
C ALA A 145 -5.78 -19.23 -15.67
N ASP A 146 -6.25 -19.56 -14.48
CA ASP A 146 -7.63 -19.41 -14.01
C ASP A 146 -7.81 -18.20 -13.08
N ALA A 147 -6.80 -17.34 -12.95
CA ALA A 147 -6.93 -16.13 -12.15
C ALA A 147 -7.96 -15.18 -12.79
N PRO A 148 -9.02 -14.79 -12.05
CA PRO A 148 -10.07 -13.94 -12.59
C PRO A 148 -9.52 -12.54 -12.90
N GLU A 149 -9.65 -12.11 -14.16
CA GLU A 149 -9.25 -10.78 -14.62
C GLU A 149 -10.05 -9.68 -13.92
N HIS A 150 -11.37 -9.71 -14.06
CA HIS A 150 -12.29 -8.73 -13.49
C HIS A 150 -12.86 -9.15 -12.11
N ILE A 151 -12.00 -9.52 -11.17
CA ILE A 151 -12.46 -10.06 -9.86
C ILE A 151 -13.34 -9.08 -9.08
N LEU A 152 -13.14 -7.76 -9.22
CA LEU A 152 -13.95 -6.76 -8.53
C LEU A 152 -15.39 -6.65 -9.10
N LEU A 153 -15.63 -7.20 -10.29
CA LEU A 153 -16.95 -7.31 -10.92
C LEU A 153 -17.66 -8.63 -10.58
N ASP A 154 -16.94 -9.62 -10.03
CA ASP A 154 -17.49 -10.94 -9.70
C ASP A 154 -18.62 -10.82 -8.65
N PRO A 155 -19.79 -11.42 -8.88
CA PRO A 155 -20.94 -11.29 -7.99
C PRO A 155 -20.71 -11.92 -6.61
N ASP A 156 -19.96 -13.02 -6.52
CA ASP A 156 -19.63 -13.65 -5.24
C ASP A 156 -18.60 -12.80 -4.48
N PHE A 157 -17.64 -12.20 -5.19
CA PHE A 157 -16.74 -11.20 -4.61
C PHE A 157 -17.54 -10.04 -4.01
N ARG A 158 -18.48 -9.46 -4.77
CA ARG A 158 -19.30 -8.33 -4.33
C ARG A 158 -20.18 -8.69 -3.14
N LYS A 159 -20.69 -9.92 -3.13
CA LYS A 159 -21.46 -10.45 -2.01
C LYS A 159 -20.61 -10.50 -0.73
N GLY A 160 -19.37 -10.97 -0.79
CA GLY A 160 -18.46 -10.95 0.36
C GLY A 160 -17.99 -9.54 0.73
N TYR A 161 -17.69 -8.71 -0.28
CA TYR A 161 -17.29 -7.31 -0.11
C TYR A 161 -18.34 -6.50 0.66
N ALA A 162 -19.62 -6.74 0.41
CA ALA A 162 -20.72 -6.05 1.10
C ALA A 162 -20.65 -6.19 2.64
N HIS A 163 -20.06 -7.27 3.16
CA HIS A 163 -19.89 -7.48 4.61
C HIS A 163 -18.89 -6.50 5.24
N LEU A 164 -17.94 -5.94 4.48
CA LEU A 164 -16.94 -5.02 5.03
C LEU A 164 -17.58 -3.80 5.70
N ARG A 165 -18.67 -3.28 5.12
CA ARG A 165 -19.47 -2.19 5.69
C ARG A 165 -19.99 -2.55 7.08
N THR A 166 -20.56 -3.74 7.24
CA THR A 166 -21.15 -4.22 8.51
C THR A 166 -20.15 -4.18 9.65
N TYR A 167 -18.88 -4.49 9.36
CA TYR A 167 -17.80 -4.49 10.33
C TYR A 167 -17.00 -3.18 10.39
N GLY A 168 -17.39 -2.15 9.61
CA GLY A 168 -16.64 -0.90 9.51
C GLY A 168 -15.21 -1.08 9.01
N LEU A 169 -14.97 -2.09 8.17
CA LEU A 169 -13.66 -2.38 7.58
C LEU A 169 -13.50 -1.63 6.25
N SER A 170 -12.30 -1.11 6.00
CA SER A 170 -11.95 -0.54 4.70
C SER A 170 -11.48 -1.62 3.73
N PHE A 171 -11.47 -1.30 2.43
CA PHE A 171 -10.94 -2.17 1.39
C PHE A 171 -9.69 -1.56 0.74
N GLU A 172 -8.62 -2.34 0.67
CA GLU A 172 -7.39 -1.99 -0.05
C GLU A 172 -7.50 -2.41 -1.53
N GLY A 173 -7.73 -1.44 -2.41
CA GLY A 173 -7.81 -1.62 -3.86
C GLY A 173 -6.44 -1.75 -4.52
N TRP A 174 -5.73 -2.85 -4.26
CA TRP A 174 -4.51 -3.19 -4.98
C TRP A 174 -4.81 -3.87 -6.32
N LEU A 175 -4.57 -3.14 -7.41
CA LEU A 175 -4.83 -3.49 -8.80
C LEU A 175 -3.78 -2.87 -9.73
N TYR A 176 -3.80 -3.24 -11.01
CA TYR A 176 -3.03 -2.56 -12.07
C TYR A 176 -3.91 -1.62 -12.88
N HIS A 177 -3.30 -0.63 -13.53
CA HIS A 177 -3.99 0.52 -14.11
C HIS A 177 -5.08 0.16 -15.13
N THR A 178 -4.98 -1.03 -15.73
CA THR A 178 -5.96 -1.62 -16.64
C THR A 178 -7.31 -1.96 -15.99
N HIS A 179 -7.39 -2.00 -14.66
CA HIS A 179 -8.58 -2.39 -13.89
C HIS A 179 -9.06 -1.28 -12.95
N ILE A 180 -8.65 -0.02 -13.15
CA ILE A 180 -9.13 1.13 -12.37
C ILE A 180 -10.65 1.30 -12.54
N ASP A 181 -11.17 1.04 -13.73
CA ASP A 181 -12.60 1.12 -14.02
C ASP A 181 -13.41 0.09 -13.22
N ASP A 182 -12.86 -1.10 -12.97
CA ASP A 182 -13.50 -2.11 -12.12
C ASP A 182 -13.61 -1.64 -10.66
N LEU A 183 -12.57 -0.97 -10.14
CA LEU A 183 -12.61 -0.38 -8.80
C LEU A 183 -13.59 0.78 -8.74
N THR A 184 -13.72 1.55 -9.81
CA THR A 184 -14.69 2.64 -9.91
C THR A 184 -16.11 2.12 -9.90
N ASP A 185 -16.40 1.03 -10.63
CA ASP A 185 -17.71 0.39 -10.60
C ASP A 185 -18.03 -0.14 -9.19
N LEU A 186 -17.05 -0.78 -8.53
CA LEU A 186 -17.19 -1.23 -7.15
C LEU A 186 -17.45 -0.07 -6.18
N ALA A 187 -16.71 1.04 -6.31
CA ALA A 187 -16.87 2.22 -5.47
C ALA A 187 -18.27 2.84 -5.60
N LYS A 188 -18.80 2.92 -6.82
CA LYS A 188 -20.15 3.40 -7.11
C LYS A 188 -21.24 2.46 -6.59
N ALA A 189 -21.01 1.14 -6.67
CA ALA A 189 -21.94 0.14 -6.18
C ALA A 189 -22.01 0.09 -4.64
N PHE A 190 -20.92 0.45 -3.95
CA PHE A 190 -20.81 0.40 -2.49
C PHE A 190 -20.31 1.74 -1.90
N PRO A 191 -21.10 2.82 -2.02
CA PRO A 191 -20.66 4.17 -1.62
C PRO A 191 -20.43 4.31 -0.11
N ASP A 192 -20.89 3.37 0.70
CA ASP A 192 -20.76 3.37 2.15
C ASP A 192 -19.53 2.59 2.67
N THR A 193 -18.75 1.97 1.78
CA THR A 193 -17.49 1.29 2.14
C THR A 193 -16.31 2.15 1.71
N THR A 194 -15.41 2.47 2.65
CA THR A 194 -14.18 3.19 2.33
C THR A 194 -13.23 2.30 1.52
N ILE A 195 -12.82 2.81 0.37
CA ILE A 195 -11.82 2.18 -0.51
C ILE A 195 -10.53 2.99 -0.47
N ILE A 196 -9.42 2.29 -0.34
CA ILE A 196 -8.08 2.86 -0.46
C ILE A 196 -7.51 2.42 -1.82
N PHE A 197 -7.36 3.37 -2.74
CA PHE A 197 -6.74 3.20 -4.04
C PHE A 197 -5.22 3.16 -3.88
N ASN A 198 -4.61 2.00 -4.09
CA ASN A 198 -3.21 1.77 -3.77
C ASN A 198 -2.27 2.08 -4.93
N HIS A 199 -1.05 2.52 -4.61
CA HIS A 199 0.10 2.54 -5.50
C HIS A 199 -0.15 3.25 -6.84
N LEU A 200 -0.92 4.36 -6.80
CA LEU A 200 -1.33 5.10 -7.99
C LEU A 200 -2.06 4.22 -9.01
N GLY A 201 -2.68 3.12 -8.58
CA GLY A 201 -3.35 2.15 -9.44
C GLY A 201 -2.43 1.21 -10.20
N GLY A 202 -1.18 1.03 -9.75
CA GLY A 202 -0.24 0.09 -10.35
C GLY A 202 0.00 0.30 -11.87
N PRO A 203 0.58 1.44 -12.30
CA PRO A 203 1.06 1.60 -13.67
C PRO A 203 2.09 0.52 -14.01
N ILE A 204 1.90 -0.21 -15.11
CA ILE A 204 2.82 -1.28 -15.53
C ILE A 204 3.83 -0.69 -16.53
N GLY A 205 5.11 -1.03 -16.38
CA GLY A 205 6.18 -0.63 -17.30
C GLY A 205 7.08 -1.77 -17.78
N VAL A 206 6.67 -3.02 -17.55
CA VAL A 206 7.39 -4.24 -17.94
C VAL A 206 6.52 -5.10 -18.87
N GLY A 207 7.10 -6.18 -19.42
CA GLY A 207 6.36 -7.11 -20.28
C GLY A 207 5.75 -6.44 -21.50
N SER A 208 4.47 -6.68 -21.75
CA SER A 208 3.66 -6.11 -22.82
C SER A 208 3.54 -4.57 -22.80
N TYR A 209 3.94 -3.95 -21.69
CA TYR A 209 3.99 -2.49 -21.48
C TYR A 209 5.41 -1.90 -21.46
N ALA A 210 6.44 -2.72 -21.67
CA ALA A 210 7.83 -2.25 -21.71
C ALA A 210 8.01 -1.17 -22.79
N GLY A 211 8.57 -0.02 -22.41
CA GLY A 211 8.78 1.11 -23.32
C GLY A 211 7.53 1.89 -23.70
N ARG A 212 6.36 1.59 -23.10
CA ARG A 212 5.06 2.21 -23.45
C ARG A 212 4.52 3.12 -22.34
N ARG A 213 5.41 3.74 -21.55
CA ARG A 213 5.04 4.55 -20.37
C ARG A 213 4.07 5.70 -20.72
N ASP A 214 4.28 6.38 -21.84
CA ASP A 214 3.42 7.49 -22.26
C ASP A 214 2.01 7.01 -22.61
N GLU A 215 1.88 5.83 -23.23
CA GLU A 215 0.58 5.21 -23.51
C GLU A 215 -0.13 4.80 -22.22
N VAL A 216 0.61 4.20 -21.27
CA VAL A 216 0.09 3.82 -19.95
C VAL A 216 -0.39 5.06 -19.20
N PHE A 217 0.39 6.15 -19.21
CA PHE A 217 0.01 7.40 -18.56
C PHE A 217 -1.23 8.02 -19.21
N ALA A 218 -1.30 8.04 -20.55
CA ALA A 218 -2.45 8.56 -21.28
C ALA A 218 -3.74 7.79 -20.98
N ALA A 219 -3.67 6.46 -20.84
CA ALA A 219 -4.82 5.62 -20.48
C ALA A 219 -5.20 5.75 -18.99
N TRP A 220 -4.22 5.89 -18.11
CA TRP A 220 -4.40 5.96 -16.67
C TRP A 220 -5.09 7.25 -16.21
N LYS A 221 -4.75 8.40 -16.80
CA LYS A 221 -5.29 9.71 -16.41
C LYS A 221 -6.83 9.78 -16.38
N PRO A 222 -7.56 9.42 -17.44
CA PRO A 222 -9.02 9.46 -17.41
C PRO A 222 -9.62 8.48 -16.40
N ALA A 223 -9.04 7.28 -16.24
CA ALA A 223 -9.53 6.28 -15.28
C ALA A 223 -9.39 6.77 -13.83
N VAL A 224 -8.26 7.42 -13.48
CA VAL A 224 -8.07 8.03 -12.15
C VAL A 224 -8.99 9.22 -11.91
N ALA A 225 -9.21 10.07 -12.92
CA ALA A 225 -10.13 11.19 -12.80
C ALA A 225 -11.57 10.74 -12.51
N GLU A 226 -12.01 9.65 -13.16
CA GLU A 226 -13.33 9.06 -12.94
C GLU A 226 -13.43 8.39 -11.55
N LEU A 227 -12.42 7.64 -11.13
CA LEU A 227 -12.37 7.07 -9.78
C LEU A 227 -12.41 8.15 -8.69
N ALA A 228 -11.71 9.26 -8.89
CA ALA A 228 -11.64 10.37 -7.93
C ALA A 228 -12.99 11.06 -7.68
N GLN A 229 -13.97 10.91 -8.59
CA GLN A 229 -15.35 11.37 -8.38
C GLN A 229 -16.08 10.59 -7.28
N CYS A 230 -15.59 9.41 -6.90
CA CYS A 230 -16.18 8.60 -5.85
C CYS A 230 -15.75 9.12 -4.46
N PRO A 231 -16.67 9.66 -3.63
CA PRO A 231 -16.31 10.31 -2.36
C PRO A 231 -15.81 9.33 -1.30
N ASN A 232 -16.12 8.03 -1.44
CA ASN A 232 -15.68 6.96 -0.56
C ASN A 232 -14.28 6.41 -0.89
N VAL A 233 -13.62 6.94 -1.93
CA VAL A 233 -12.28 6.54 -2.33
C VAL A 233 -11.26 7.57 -1.84
N VAL A 234 -10.20 7.08 -1.18
CA VAL A 234 -8.97 7.82 -0.86
C VAL A 234 -7.78 7.15 -1.55
N ALA A 235 -6.73 7.90 -1.85
CA ALA A 235 -5.58 7.42 -2.60
C ALA A 235 -4.33 7.31 -1.72
N LYS A 236 -3.64 6.18 -1.81
CA LYS A 236 -2.22 6.12 -1.47
C LYS A 236 -1.38 6.55 -2.67
N VAL A 237 -0.54 7.54 -2.43
CA VAL A 237 0.23 8.24 -3.46
C VAL A 237 1.70 7.83 -3.32
N GLY A 238 2.00 6.56 -3.63
CA GLY A 238 3.34 5.97 -3.56
C GLY A 238 3.41 4.69 -4.38
N GLY A 239 4.36 3.80 -4.07
CA GLY A 239 4.44 2.47 -4.69
C GLY A 239 4.74 2.44 -6.20
N ILE A 240 5.27 3.53 -6.79
CA ILE A 240 5.64 3.55 -8.21
C ILE A 240 7.11 3.18 -8.46
N GLN A 241 7.85 2.83 -7.41
CA GLN A 241 9.25 2.38 -7.56
C GLN A 241 9.39 0.86 -7.66
N MET A 242 8.29 0.10 -7.66
CA MET A 242 8.36 -1.35 -7.82
C MET A 242 8.97 -1.73 -9.18
N VAL A 243 9.57 -2.92 -9.24
CA VAL A 243 10.13 -3.49 -10.48
C VAL A 243 9.09 -3.49 -11.61
N VAL A 244 7.82 -3.76 -11.29
CA VAL A 244 6.72 -3.81 -12.27
C VAL A 244 6.46 -2.46 -12.96
N ASN A 245 6.84 -1.33 -12.35
CA ASN A 245 6.68 0.00 -12.94
C ASN A 245 7.74 0.31 -14.02
N GLY A 246 8.74 -0.56 -14.19
CA GLY A 246 9.64 -0.56 -15.35
C GLY A 246 10.69 0.55 -15.37
N TYR A 247 10.99 1.18 -14.24
CA TYR A 247 12.08 2.15 -14.14
C TYR A 247 13.48 1.52 -14.09
N ARG A 248 13.56 0.22 -13.75
CA ARG A 248 14.81 -0.56 -13.70
C ARG A 248 15.86 0.04 -12.75
N TRP A 249 15.40 0.72 -11.69
CA TRP A 249 16.29 1.32 -10.68
C TRP A 249 17.28 0.33 -10.10
N HIS A 250 16.81 -0.87 -9.73
CA HIS A 250 17.59 -1.98 -9.20
C HIS A 250 18.68 -2.53 -10.15
N GLU A 251 18.71 -2.09 -11.42
CA GLU A 251 19.73 -2.49 -12.41
C GLU A 251 20.82 -1.43 -12.60
N LEU A 252 20.67 -0.25 -11.99
CA LEU A 252 21.66 0.82 -12.05
C LEU A 252 22.90 0.48 -11.22
N GLU A 253 24.05 1.07 -11.56
CA GLU A 253 25.30 0.91 -10.80
C GLU A 253 25.19 1.42 -9.35
N ARG A 254 24.30 2.39 -9.12
CA ARG A 254 23.93 2.91 -7.80
C ARG A 254 22.42 3.21 -7.75
N PRO A 255 21.79 3.23 -6.56
CA PRO A 255 20.41 3.65 -6.41
C PRO A 255 20.18 5.08 -6.92
N PRO A 256 18.95 5.41 -7.37
CA PRO A 256 18.59 6.77 -7.70
C PRO A 256 18.59 7.66 -6.45
N THR A 257 18.89 8.94 -6.66
CA THR A 257 18.65 10.02 -5.70
C THR A 257 17.16 10.39 -5.66
N SER A 258 16.75 11.15 -4.65
CA SER A 258 15.37 11.62 -4.55
C SER A 258 15.02 12.64 -5.64
N ASP A 259 16.00 13.34 -6.22
CA ASP A 259 15.81 14.21 -7.39
C ASP A 259 15.59 13.40 -8.67
N GLU A 260 16.38 12.34 -8.89
CA GLU A 260 16.22 11.43 -10.03
C GLU A 260 14.86 10.70 -9.96
N LEU A 261 14.44 10.26 -8.77
CA LEU A 261 13.11 9.72 -8.56
C LEU A 261 12.05 10.76 -8.90
N LEU A 262 12.12 11.97 -8.32
CA LEU A 262 11.15 13.03 -8.54
C LEU A 262 11.00 13.37 -10.03
N GLN A 263 12.12 13.59 -10.73
CA GLN A 263 12.13 13.91 -12.15
C GLN A 263 11.44 12.83 -12.99
N ALA A 264 11.58 11.56 -12.62
CA ALA A 264 11.11 10.44 -13.41
C ALA A 264 9.61 10.11 -13.26
N ASN A 265 8.96 10.55 -12.18
CA ASN A 265 7.60 10.09 -11.85
C ASN A 265 6.69 11.14 -11.19
N GLN A 266 7.13 12.39 -10.97
CA GLN A 266 6.31 13.44 -10.34
C GLN A 266 4.93 13.61 -10.98
N ASP A 267 4.80 13.40 -12.29
CA ASP A 267 3.54 13.58 -13.01
C ASP A 267 2.43 12.64 -12.53
N TRP A 268 2.77 11.43 -12.08
CA TRP A 268 1.81 10.49 -11.50
C TRP A 268 1.31 10.97 -10.14
N TYR A 269 2.20 11.51 -9.32
CA TYR A 269 1.86 12.05 -8.00
C TYR A 269 1.00 13.31 -8.15
N ASN A 270 1.48 14.29 -8.91
CA ASN A 270 0.81 15.56 -9.12
C ASN A 270 -0.60 15.36 -9.66
N TYR A 271 -0.76 14.53 -10.71
CA TYR A 271 -2.09 14.30 -11.27
C TYR A 271 -3.03 13.61 -10.27
N THR A 272 -2.55 12.64 -9.48
CA THR A 272 -3.38 11.98 -8.46
C THR A 272 -3.82 12.99 -7.40
N ILE A 273 -2.91 13.84 -6.92
CA ILE A 273 -3.20 14.87 -5.92
C ILE A 273 -4.18 15.91 -6.49
N ASP A 274 -4.02 16.32 -7.75
CA ASP A 274 -4.92 17.25 -8.43
C ASP A 274 -6.35 16.70 -8.54
N GLN A 275 -6.51 15.38 -8.77
CA GLN A 275 -7.84 14.76 -8.89
C GLN A 275 -8.50 14.49 -7.53
N PHE A 276 -7.74 14.00 -6.55
CA PHE A 276 -8.31 13.60 -5.26
C PHE A 276 -8.39 14.75 -4.24
N GLY A 277 -7.47 15.70 -4.34
CA GLY A 277 -7.19 16.71 -3.32
C GLY A 277 -6.32 16.16 -2.18
N PRO A 278 -5.48 17.00 -1.53
CA PRO A 278 -4.59 16.58 -0.44
C PRO A 278 -5.28 15.83 0.71
N ASP A 279 -6.51 16.22 1.05
CA ASP A 279 -7.30 15.60 2.13
C ASP A 279 -7.76 14.15 1.85
N ARG A 280 -7.63 13.68 0.60
CA ARG A 280 -7.90 12.29 0.22
C ARG A 280 -6.65 11.56 -0.27
N CYS A 281 -5.47 12.17 -0.13
CA CYS A 281 -4.19 11.58 -0.46
C CYS A 281 -3.40 11.24 0.82
N MET A 282 -2.66 10.15 0.79
CA MET A 282 -1.66 9.81 1.80
C MET A 282 -0.41 9.23 1.12
N PHE A 283 0.78 9.70 1.48
CA PHE A 283 2.03 9.10 0.98
C PHE A 283 2.25 7.74 1.63
N GLU A 284 2.87 6.82 0.90
CA GLU A 284 3.15 5.46 1.38
C GLU A 284 4.54 4.99 0.95
N SER A 285 5.17 4.15 1.76
CA SER A 285 6.47 3.60 1.40
C SER A 285 6.38 2.35 0.52
N ASN A 286 5.38 1.49 0.77
CA ASN A 286 5.30 0.15 0.19
C ASN A 286 6.53 -0.74 0.54
N PHE A 287 7.20 -0.46 1.67
CA PHE A 287 8.41 -1.18 2.05
C PHE A 287 8.10 -2.61 2.52
N PRO A 288 8.97 -3.58 2.20
CA PRO A 288 10.26 -3.45 1.50
C PRO A 288 10.16 -3.73 -0.01
N VAL A 289 8.99 -3.63 -0.64
CA VAL A 289 8.88 -3.89 -2.09
C VAL A 289 9.62 -2.81 -2.88
N ASP A 290 9.39 -1.54 -2.53
CA ASP A 290 10.09 -0.40 -3.14
C ASP A 290 11.57 -0.31 -2.68
N LYS A 291 11.95 -1.03 -1.61
CA LYS A 291 13.34 -1.14 -1.13
C LYS A 291 14.28 -1.76 -2.17
N LEU A 292 13.76 -2.55 -3.10
CA LEU A 292 14.57 -3.04 -4.23
C LEU A 292 15.10 -1.91 -5.12
N SER A 293 14.44 -0.75 -5.12
CA SER A 293 14.71 0.34 -6.05
C SER A 293 15.36 1.55 -5.38
N CYS A 294 15.04 1.83 -4.11
CA CYS A 294 15.57 2.99 -3.40
C CYS A 294 15.54 2.80 -1.88
N SER A 295 16.30 3.62 -1.14
CA SER A 295 16.26 3.61 0.32
C SER A 295 15.04 4.37 0.84
N TYR A 296 14.62 4.07 2.07
CA TYR A 296 13.46 4.72 2.71
C TYR A 296 13.66 6.24 2.78
N THR A 297 14.85 6.69 3.17
CA THR A 297 15.19 8.12 3.24
C THR A 297 15.08 8.80 1.88
N VAL A 298 15.57 8.18 0.81
CA VAL A 298 15.46 8.73 -0.55
C VAL A 298 13.99 8.86 -0.98
N LEU A 299 13.17 7.83 -0.70
CA LEU A 299 11.75 7.85 -1.04
C LEU A 299 10.99 8.97 -0.31
N TRP A 300 11.19 9.12 1.00
CA TRP A 300 10.49 10.17 1.75
C TRP A 300 11.04 11.58 1.47
N ASN A 301 12.34 11.71 1.15
CA ASN A 301 12.89 12.95 0.62
C ASN A 301 12.21 13.37 -0.70
N GLN A 302 11.92 12.40 -1.58
CA GLN A 302 11.18 12.66 -2.82
C GLN A 302 9.80 13.27 -2.52
N PHE A 303 9.03 12.67 -1.60
CA PHE A 303 7.71 13.22 -1.23
C PHE A 303 7.81 14.62 -0.65
N LYS A 304 8.82 14.89 0.20
CA LYS A 304 9.02 16.23 0.77
C LYS A 304 9.37 17.26 -0.30
N LYS A 305 10.24 16.91 -1.26
CA LYS A 305 10.56 17.75 -2.42
C LYS A 305 9.34 18.01 -3.30
N LEU A 306 8.56 16.98 -3.61
CA LEU A 306 7.30 17.07 -4.37
C LEU A 306 6.35 18.10 -3.73
N THR A 307 6.23 18.10 -2.41
CA THR A 307 5.25 18.94 -1.71
C THR A 307 5.73 20.34 -1.30
N ARG A 308 6.90 20.81 -1.74
CA ARG A 308 7.45 22.12 -1.30
C ARG A 308 6.53 23.31 -1.55
N GLY A 309 5.68 23.24 -2.58
CA GLY A 309 4.72 24.29 -2.93
C GLY A 309 3.37 24.21 -2.20
N PHE A 310 3.12 23.14 -1.45
CA PHE A 310 1.86 22.94 -0.73
C PHE A 310 1.90 23.65 0.63
N SER A 311 0.72 24.02 1.14
CA SER A 311 0.56 24.59 2.47
C SER A 311 0.90 23.58 3.58
N ALA A 312 1.12 24.08 4.80
CA ALA A 312 1.41 23.22 5.95
C ALA A 312 0.26 22.22 6.23
N ASP A 313 -1.00 22.65 6.06
CA ASP A 313 -2.18 21.80 6.30
C ASP A 313 -2.33 20.71 5.23
N GLU A 314 -2.11 21.04 3.95
CA GLU A 314 -2.13 20.05 2.87
C GLU A 314 -1.02 19.01 3.03
N ARG A 315 0.16 19.43 3.50
CA ARG A 315 1.26 18.53 3.83
C ARG A 315 0.90 17.66 5.04
N ALA A 316 0.35 18.25 6.10
CA ALA A 316 -0.11 17.48 7.26
C ALA A 316 -1.15 16.42 6.86
N ALA A 317 -2.09 16.75 5.96
CA ALA A 317 -3.03 15.80 5.39
C ALA A 317 -2.33 14.61 4.71
N MET A 318 -1.43 14.88 3.77
CA MET A 318 -0.78 13.83 2.97
C MET A 318 0.27 13.00 3.72
N PHE A 319 0.99 13.59 4.67
CA PHE A 319 2.01 12.88 5.44
C PHE A 319 1.46 12.19 6.70
N HIS A 320 0.32 12.62 7.24
CA HIS A 320 -0.15 12.18 8.56
C HIS A 320 -1.67 12.05 8.69
N ASP A 321 -2.43 13.14 8.53
CA ASP A 321 -3.82 13.22 9.02
C ASP A 321 -4.80 12.35 8.22
N THR A 322 -4.60 12.22 6.91
CA THR A 322 -5.45 11.36 6.07
C THR A 322 -5.33 9.91 6.50
N ALA A 323 -4.12 9.40 6.76
CA ALA A 323 -3.92 8.04 7.25
C ALA A 323 -4.48 7.86 8.68
N MET A 324 -4.21 8.80 9.59
CA MET A 324 -4.75 8.80 10.96
C MET A 324 -6.28 8.65 10.96
N ARG A 325 -6.98 9.46 10.16
CA ARG A 325 -8.45 9.47 10.04
C ARG A 325 -8.99 8.21 9.36
N VAL A 326 -8.48 7.87 8.17
CA VAL A 326 -9.01 6.77 7.35
C VAL A 326 -8.85 5.43 8.06
N TYR A 327 -7.70 5.18 8.67
CA TYR A 327 -7.44 3.94 9.41
C TYR A 327 -7.85 4.01 10.88
N ARG A 328 -8.49 5.10 11.35
CA ARG A 328 -8.97 5.21 12.74
C ARG A 328 -7.87 4.84 13.73
N LEU A 329 -6.68 5.41 13.51
CA LEU A 329 -5.50 5.08 14.29
C LEU A 329 -5.58 5.72 15.69
N PRO A 330 -4.99 5.10 16.73
CA PRO A 330 -4.89 5.73 18.03
C PRO A 330 -3.93 6.92 17.95
N ARG A 331 -4.14 7.93 18.82
CA ARG A 331 -3.12 8.92 19.12
C ARG A 331 -2.04 8.27 19.97
N VAL A 332 -0.77 8.48 19.64
CA VAL A 332 0.40 7.84 20.27
C VAL A 332 1.36 8.83 20.89
#